data_AF-A0A2P5MNZ4-F1
#
_entry.id   AF-A0A2P5MNZ4-F1
#
_cell.length_a   1.000
_cell.length_b   1.000
_cell.length_c   1.000
_cell.angle_alpha   90.00
_cell.angle_beta   90.00
_cell.angle_gamma   90.00
#
_symmetry.space_group_name_H-M   'P 1'
#
loop_
_entity.id
_entity.type
_entity.pdbx_description
1 polymer ?
#
loop_
_entity_poly.entity_id
_entity_poly.type
_entity_poly.pdbx_seq_one_letter_code
_entity_poly.pdbx_strand_id
1 'polypeptide(L)'
;DTIANALERGESGTPTMVANGALNLDAPNIVNTGIVSSKTDNIDIATRAVGGLGTIAIGSSGGTYSALNGDINIGNSNLTNFDSIILEGGNYLSKNVNINAGDGAANGHVGQLTGQLRTSAREAHLGASTDNLQIGTTICTGDPTFFNAGGTITIQGDLIFGEAIAILASADVTDAANAFSIISTVGKSVNIVAGGLITAAGGAVGSNTASPGKQIIAGTVTVNGASSTGGNIVLGASNISTFNGTGGGDVNLIAFRGSTVGSGKVTVASVTTGSTGADSGDVTVIAGANTGVGINLITDLDSSGGATGGNVSLTTSQPTGKVTFDVFGNATGLFKAGKVIEASSITAPQLKTGGGNVLMKSNGVVTLDNFGTSTDSKVSGRSGGNITITANKVSILGAVSADGFDGLTGTAGTADKAAGAGTAGSAGGNITINTAVSHTATAGLLMTSRGGDGGNGGAAFVPPAASGIAGGAGGAGGAG
;
A
#
# COMPACT_ATOMS: atom_id res chain seq x y z
N ASP A 1 34.43 13.46 11.76
CA ASP A 1 34.60 14.74 11.04
C ASP A 1 33.26 15.43 10.87
N THR A 2 33.24 16.75 11.02
CA THR A 2 32.04 17.58 10.90
C THR A 2 32.30 18.72 9.93
N ILE A 3 31.40 18.92 8.97
CA ILE A 3 31.32 20.16 8.18
C ILE A 3 30.19 21.01 8.75
N ALA A 4 30.45 22.26 9.11
CA ALA A 4 29.43 23.17 9.62
C ALA A 4 29.36 24.44 8.76
N ASN A 5 28.21 24.70 8.13
CA ASN A 5 27.84 25.99 7.56
C ASN A 5 26.98 26.73 8.59
N ALA A 6 27.64 27.38 9.55
CA ALA A 6 27.01 28.09 10.65
C ALA A 6 27.70 29.44 10.89
N LEU A 7 26.98 30.40 11.47
CA LEU A 7 27.59 31.62 11.98
C LEU A 7 28.41 31.35 13.23
N GLU A 8 29.47 32.12 13.42
CA GLU A 8 30.14 32.18 14.71
C GLU A 8 29.23 32.83 15.77
N ARG A 9 29.51 32.51 17.03
CA ARG A 9 28.72 33.02 18.15
C ARG A 9 28.81 34.55 18.19
N GLY A 10 27.68 35.23 18.03
CA GLY A 10 27.58 36.69 18.10
C GLY A 10 27.56 37.38 16.74
N GLU A 11 27.78 36.64 15.65
CA GLU A 11 27.64 37.15 14.29
C GLU A 11 26.16 37.21 13.87
N SER A 12 25.86 38.11 12.93
CA SER A 12 24.54 38.25 12.31
C SER A 12 24.63 38.02 10.81
N GLY A 13 23.62 37.38 10.22
CA GLY A 13 23.56 37.10 8.79
C GLY A 13 23.06 35.70 8.47
N THR A 14 23.37 35.23 7.27
CA THR A 14 23.09 33.85 6.84
C THR A 14 24.40 33.27 6.32
N PRO A 15 24.95 32.22 6.94
CA PRO A 15 26.22 31.64 6.51
C PRO A 15 26.03 30.97 5.14
N THR A 16 26.98 31.12 4.24
CA THR A 16 26.84 30.63 2.86
C THR A 16 28.03 29.80 2.42
N MET A 17 27.74 28.63 1.84
CA MET A 17 28.69 27.81 1.12
C MET A 17 28.18 27.66 -0.32
N VAL A 18 28.90 28.23 -1.29
CA VAL A 18 28.43 28.29 -2.68
C VAL A 18 29.52 27.84 -3.64
N ALA A 19 29.16 26.95 -4.57
CA ALA A 19 29.99 26.58 -5.71
C ALA A 19 29.29 26.98 -7.02
N ASN A 20 30.07 27.36 -8.04
CA ASN A 20 29.51 27.57 -9.37
C ASN A 20 29.14 26.23 -10.02
N GLY A 21 30.02 25.22 -9.95
CA GLY A 21 29.76 23.82 -10.35
C GLY A 21 29.43 22.94 -9.14
N ALA A 22 29.73 21.64 -9.22
CA ALA A 22 29.40 20.67 -8.18
C ALA A 22 30.00 21.02 -6.80
N LEU A 23 29.21 20.82 -5.75
CA LEU A 23 29.64 20.96 -4.37
C LEU A 23 29.68 19.60 -3.69
N ASN A 24 30.87 19.16 -3.27
CA ASN A 24 31.07 17.87 -2.62
C ASN A 24 31.29 18.07 -1.11
N LEU A 25 30.41 17.50 -0.28
CA LEU A 25 30.45 17.52 1.18
C LEU A 25 30.71 16.12 1.70
N ASP A 26 31.98 15.78 1.90
CA ASP A 26 32.42 14.45 2.30
C ASP A 26 32.71 14.39 3.80
N ALA A 27 31.65 14.32 4.61
CA ALA A 27 31.74 14.15 6.06
C ALA A 27 30.52 13.36 6.59
N PRO A 28 30.70 12.54 7.64
CA PRO A 28 29.59 11.81 8.27
C PRO A 28 28.66 12.73 9.08
N ASN A 29 29.09 13.94 9.45
CA ASN A 29 28.24 14.91 10.12
C ASN A 29 28.29 16.25 9.38
N ILE A 30 27.13 16.73 8.93
CA ILE A 30 26.99 17.99 8.21
C ILE A 30 25.92 18.81 8.91
N VAL A 31 26.30 20.02 9.35
CA VAL A 31 25.38 20.96 9.98
C VAL A 31 25.23 22.18 9.09
N ASN A 32 24.01 22.54 8.73
CA ASN A 32 23.71 23.72 7.91
C ASN A 32 22.62 24.58 8.54
N THR A 33 22.97 25.78 8.98
CA THR A 33 22.00 26.79 9.47
C THR A 33 21.84 27.96 8.50
N GLY A 34 22.43 27.87 7.30
CA GLY A 34 22.36 28.89 6.27
C GLY A 34 22.10 28.33 4.87
N ILE A 35 22.82 28.82 3.87
CA ILE A 35 22.63 28.42 2.47
C ILE A 35 23.84 27.61 2.00
N VAL A 36 23.59 26.38 1.56
CA VAL A 36 24.55 25.53 0.83
C VAL A 36 24.03 25.43 -0.60
N SER A 37 24.81 25.86 -1.60
CA SER A 37 24.31 25.93 -2.98
C SER A 37 25.33 25.55 -4.05
N SER A 38 24.83 24.83 -5.05
CA SER A 38 25.49 24.60 -6.35
C SER A 38 24.68 25.32 -7.43
N LYS A 39 25.32 26.21 -8.20
CA LYS A 39 24.59 27.05 -9.17
C LYS A 39 24.25 26.31 -10.46
N THR A 40 25.15 25.50 -11.00
CA THR A 40 24.96 24.87 -12.33
C THR A 40 24.96 23.36 -12.30
N ASP A 41 25.19 22.73 -11.15
CA ASP A 41 25.44 21.29 -11.04
C ASP A 41 24.86 20.73 -9.73
N ASN A 42 25.34 19.56 -9.29
CA ASN A 42 24.83 18.84 -8.13
C ASN A 42 25.41 19.32 -6.80
N ILE A 43 24.74 18.96 -5.71
CA ILE A 43 25.32 18.87 -4.36
C ILE A 43 25.46 17.38 -4.02
N ASP A 44 26.67 16.95 -3.72
CA ASP A 44 27.00 15.57 -3.41
C ASP A 44 27.41 15.44 -1.94
N ILE A 45 26.63 14.70 -1.15
CA ILE A 45 26.82 14.54 0.30
C ILE A 45 27.18 13.09 0.62
N ALA A 46 28.36 12.86 1.18
CA ALA A 46 28.84 11.53 1.59
C ALA A 46 28.70 10.46 0.47
N THR A 47 28.87 10.87 -0.79
CA THR A 47 28.73 10.01 -1.98
C THR A 47 29.96 9.18 -2.28
N ARG A 48 31.09 9.47 -1.62
CA ARG A 48 32.35 8.75 -1.83
C ARG A 48 32.41 7.51 -0.95
N ALA A 49 32.90 6.41 -1.52
CA ALA A 49 32.97 5.12 -0.87
C ALA A 49 33.92 5.14 0.34
N VAL A 50 33.35 5.04 1.53
CA VAL A 50 34.05 4.62 2.74
C VAL A 50 33.08 3.70 3.47
N GLY A 51 33.28 2.38 3.34
CA GLY A 51 32.50 1.41 4.12
C GLY A 51 32.69 1.65 5.61
N GLY A 52 31.63 1.53 6.40
CA GLY A 52 31.69 1.68 7.86
C GLY A 52 31.76 3.12 8.37
N LEU A 53 31.16 4.09 7.65
CA LEU A 53 30.95 5.44 8.19
C LEU A 53 30.02 5.42 9.43
N GLY A 54 29.22 4.37 9.60
CA GLY A 54 28.14 4.33 10.58
C GLY A 54 27.03 5.27 10.12
N THR A 55 26.94 6.43 10.75
CA THR A 55 25.83 7.37 10.52
C THR A 55 26.29 8.59 9.72
N ILE A 56 25.57 8.88 8.62
CA ILE A 56 25.61 10.15 7.89
C ILE A 56 24.47 11.02 8.45
N ALA A 57 24.80 11.96 9.34
CA ALA A 57 23.87 12.89 9.94
C ALA A 57 23.92 14.26 9.25
N ILE A 58 22.77 14.75 8.80
CA ILE A 58 22.61 16.03 8.10
C ILE A 58 21.62 16.89 8.90
N GLY A 59 22.15 17.70 9.80
CA GLY A 59 21.40 18.60 10.68
C GLY A 59 21.19 19.97 10.03
N SER A 60 19.97 20.30 9.62
CA SER A 60 19.71 21.48 8.78
C SER A 60 18.60 22.38 9.28
N SER A 61 18.39 22.44 10.60
CA SER A 61 17.38 23.29 11.23
C SER A 61 17.51 24.75 10.77
N GLY A 62 16.55 25.22 9.97
CA GLY A 62 16.53 26.57 9.37
C GLY A 62 17.44 26.76 8.14
N GLY A 63 18.26 25.79 7.77
CA GLY A 63 19.15 25.84 6.61
C GLY A 63 18.47 25.43 5.29
N THR A 64 19.14 25.71 4.18
CA THR A 64 18.73 25.34 2.82
C THR A 64 19.90 24.74 2.04
N TYR A 65 19.68 23.59 1.40
CA TYR A 65 20.48 23.06 0.30
C TYR A 65 19.79 23.40 -1.01
N SER A 66 20.52 24.00 -1.95
CA SER A 66 19.95 24.49 -3.22
C SER A 66 20.82 24.11 -4.41
N ALA A 67 20.30 23.18 -5.22
CA ALA A 67 20.84 22.74 -6.49
C ALA A 67 19.74 22.86 -7.57
N LEU A 68 19.18 24.05 -7.79
CA LEU A 68 18.01 24.25 -8.67
C LEU A 68 18.23 23.76 -10.11
N ASN A 69 19.48 23.75 -10.57
CA ASN A 69 19.85 23.29 -11.91
C ASN A 69 20.39 21.85 -11.94
N GLY A 70 20.52 21.19 -10.78
CA GLY A 70 21.04 19.84 -10.63
C GLY A 70 20.26 19.02 -9.60
N ASP A 71 20.92 18.02 -9.07
CA ASP A 71 20.40 17.09 -8.07
C ASP A 71 21.10 17.28 -6.72
N ILE A 72 20.44 16.84 -5.65
CA ILE A 72 21.07 16.63 -4.35
C ILE A 72 21.23 15.11 -4.17
N ASN A 73 22.47 14.64 -4.12
CA ASN A 73 22.79 13.22 -3.96
C ASN A 73 23.31 12.97 -2.54
N ILE A 74 22.75 11.98 -1.85
CA ILE A 74 23.10 11.67 -0.46
C ILE A 74 23.41 10.18 -0.32
N GLY A 75 24.61 9.89 0.18
CA GLY A 75 25.07 8.52 0.43
C GLY A 75 25.51 7.78 -0.83
N ASN A 76 25.72 6.48 -0.68
CA ASN A 76 26.20 5.59 -1.74
C ASN A 76 25.84 4.12 -1.45
N SER A 77 26.02 3.25 -2.44
CA SER A 77 25.63 1.84 -2.37
C SER A 77 26.50 0.96 -1.45
N ASN A 78 27.58 1.48 -0.88
CA ASN A 78 28.47 0.70 0.00
C ASN A 78 28.03 0.74 1.47
N LEU A 79 26.97 1.48 1.79
CA LEU A 79 26.38 1.50 3.12
C LEU A 79 25.72 0.15 3.42
N THR A 80 25.97 -0.37 4.62
CA THR A 80 25.58 -1.69 5.12
C THR A 80 24.34 -1.59 6.00
N ASN A 81 23.80 -2.75 6.42
CA ASN A 81 22.71 -2.85 7.39
C ASN A 81 22.93 -2.18 8.76
N PHE A 82 24.15 -1.76 9.07
CA PHE A 82 24.48 -1.02 10.30
C PHE A 82 24.62 0.49 10.08
N ASP A 83 24.60 0.93 8.82
CA ASP A 83 24.75 2.33 8.46
C ASP A 83 23.40 3.04 8.34
N SER A 84 23.40 4.36 8.48
CA SER A 84 22.17 5.15 8.36
C SER A 84 22.41 6.55 7.81
N ILE A 85 21.49 7.04 6.97
CA ILE A 85 21.39 8.43 6.55
C ILE A 85 20.28 9.09 7.37
N ILE A 86 20.58 10.25 7.94
CA ILE A 86 19.69 11.00 8.82
C ILE A 86 19.55 12.43 8.33
N LEU A 87 18.32 12.83 7.99
CA LEU A 87 17.99 14.18 7.51
C LEU A 87 17.12 14.91 8.54
N GLU A 88 17.65 15.96 9.15
CA GLU A 88 16.96 16.70 10.22
C GLU A 88 16.65 18.13 9.80
N GLY A 89 15.39 18.37 9.42
CA GLY A 89 14.90 19.67 9.02
C GLY A 89 15.57 20.21 7.75
N GLY A 90 15.45 21.53 7.57
CA GLY A 90 16.01 22.25 6.42
C GLY A 90 15.22 22.08 5.12
N ASN A 91 15.58 22.90 4.13
CA ASN A 91 14.99 22.84 2.80
C ASN A 91 15.95 22.20 1.79
N TYR A 92 15.44 21.36 0.91
CA TYR A 92 16.18 20.66 -0.14
C TYR A 92 15.57 21.03 -1.49
N LEU A 93 16.18 22.01 -2.16
CA LEU A 93 15.65 22.62 -3.38
C LEU A 93 16.46 22.13 -4.58
N SER A 94 15.90 21.22 -5.37
CA SER A 94 16.60 20.57 -6.49
C SER A 94 15.64 20.06 -7.57
N LYS A 95 16.18 19.49 -8.66
CA LYS A 95 15.40 18.67 -9.61
C LYS A 95 15.08 17.31 -9.04
N ASN A 96 16.05 16.68 -8.39
CA ASN A 96 15.88 15.41 -7.68
C ASN A 96 16.69 15.41 -6.38
N VAL A 97 16.12 14.78 -5.36
CA VAL A 97 16.83 14.40 -4.14
C VAL A 97 17.01 12.88 -4.21
N ASN A 98 18.24 12.43 -4.45
CA ASN A 98 18.58 11.03 -4.58
C ASN A 98 19.24 10.54 -3.28
N ILE A 99 18.58 9.62 -2.57
CA ILE A 99 19.10 9.01 -1.34
C ILE A 99 19.49 7.57 -1.62
N ASN A 100 20.76 7.24 -1.41
CA ASN A 100 21.28 5.89 -1.54
C ASN A 100 21.89 5.46 -0.20
N ALA A 101 21.12 4.69 0.56
CA ALA A 101 21.54 4.12 1.84
C ALA A 101 22.11 2.69 1.70
N GLY A 102 22.31 2.17 0.49
CA GLY A 102 22.75 0.79 0.29
C GLY A 102 21.79 -0.22 0.95
N ASP A 103 22.31 -1.07 1.84
CA ASP A 103 21.53 -1.98 2.70
C ASP A 103 21.21 -1.37 4.08
N GLY A 104 21.52 -0.09 4.28
CA GLY A 104 21.25 0.67 5.50
C GLY A 104 19.87 1.35 5.51
N ALA A 105 19.68 2.23 6.50
CA ALA A 105 18.43 2.96 6.69
C ALA A 105 18.54 4.43 6.24
N ALA A 106 17.47 4.99 5.67
CA ALA A 106 17.31 6.41 5.41
C ALA A 106 16.17 6.97 6.26
N ASN A 107 16.47 7.87 7.19
CA ASN A 107 15.51 8.46 8.11
C ASN A 107 15.52 9.97 7.97
N GLY A 108 14.36 10.61 7.92
CA GLY A 108 14.34 12.06 7.91
C GLY A 108 12.98 12.70 7.89
N HIS A 109 12.93 13.91 8.45
CA HIS A 109 11.82 14.83 8.29
C HIS A 109 12.39 16.20 7.92
N VAL A 110 12.17 16.61 6.69
CA VAL A 110 12.67 17.88 6.16
C VAL A 110 11.56 18.93 6.08
N GLY A 111 11.92 20.19 5.89
CA GLY A 111 10.99 21.27 5.61
C GLY A 111 10.47 21.16 4.17
N GLN A 112 10.90 22.07 3.31
CA GLN A 112 10.56 21.99 1.88
C GLN A 112 11.47 21.00 1.16
N LEU A 113 10.87 20.13 0.35
CA LEU A 113 11.57 19.29 -0.61
C LEU A 113 10.97 19.59 -1.99
N THR A 114 11.79 20.10 -2.91
CA THR A 114 11.40 20.26 -4.30
C THR A 114 12.08 19.22 -5.17
N GLY A 115 11.47 18.95 -6.33
CA GLY A 115 11.94 17.89 -7.21
C GLY A 115 11.46 16.51 -6.75
N GLN A 116 11.92 15.47 -7.43
CA GLN A 116 11.55 14.09 -7.13
C GLN A 116 12.49 13.49 -6.07
N LEU A 117 11.92 12.95 -4.99
CA LEU A 117 12.62 12.11 -4.03
C LEU A 117 12.77 10.70 -4.60
N ARG A 118 14.01 10.23 -4.80
CA ARG A 118 14.32 8.86 -5.20
C ARG A 118 15.13 8.18 -4.11
N THR A 119 14.79 6.95 -3.79
CA THR A 119 15.39 6.25 -2.65
C THR A 119 15.81 4.83 -3.01
N SER A 120 17.03 4.46 -2.65
CA SER A 120 17.53 3.09 -2.63
C SER A 120 18.05 2.80 -1.23
N ALA A 121 17.40 1.91 -0.48
CA ALA A 121 17.75 1.61 0.90
C ALA A 121 17.29 0.20 1.30
N ARG A 122 17.65 -0.25 2.50
CA ARG A 122 16.86 -1.29 3.15
C ARG A 122 15.61 -0.66 3.76
N GLU A 123 15.78 0.31 4.63
CA GLU A 123 14.70 1.01 5.32
C GLU A 123 14.62 2.47 4.87
N ALA A 124 13.42 3.02 4.71
CA ALA A 124 13.25 4.42 4.32
C ALA A 124 12.06 5.07 5.04
N HIS A 125 12.33 5.94 6.00
CA HIS A 125 11.35 6.70 6.77
C HIS A 125 11.55 8.18 6.48
N LEU A 126 10.98 8.63 5.37
CA LEU A 126 11.27 9.94 4.81
C LEU A 126 9.98 10.74 4.73
N GLY A 127 10.01 11.94 5.30
CA GLY A 127 8.92 12.86 5.13
C GLY A 127 9.34 14.30 4.99
N ALA A 128 8.38 15.11 4.57
CA ALA A 128 8.56 16.53 4.33
C ALA A 128 7.38 17.33 4.90
N SER A 129 7.57 18.63 4.99
CA SER A 129 6.53 19.63 5.23
C SER A 129 6.48 20.58 4.03
N THR A 130 6.08 20.04 2.88
CA THR A 130 6.02 20.73 1.58
C THR A 130 4.60 20.68 1.02
N ASP A 131 4.25 21.55 0.09
CA ASP A 131 2.90 21.53 -0.53
C ASP A 131 2.68 20.25 -1.35
N ASN A 132 3.73 19.76 -2.01
CA ASN A 132 3.70 18.51 -2.76
C ASN A 132 5.04 17.76 -2.65
N LEU A 133 5.02 16.58 -2.01
CA LEU A 133 6.15 15.67 -1.98
C LEU A 133 6.06 14.73 -3.19
N GLN A 134 6.99 14.88 -4.12
CA GLN A 134 7.04 14.05 -5.31
C GLN A 134 7.93 12.83 -5.05
N ILE A 135 7.36 11.64 -5.02
CA ILE A 135 8.11 10.38 -4.84
C ILE A 135 8.36 9.79 -6.22
N GLY A 136 9.63 9.68 -6.61
CA GLY A 136 10.05 8.98 -7.83
C GLY A 136 10.26 7.49 -7.58
N THR A 137 11.10 6.87 -8.40
CA THR A 137 11.46 5.45 -8.23
C THR A 137 12.07 5.22 -6.85
N THR A 138 11.52 4.23 -6.14
CA THR A 138 11.96 3.81 -4.82
C THR A 138 12.17 2.31 -4.81
N ILE A 139 13.33 1.87 -4.31
CA ILE A 139 13.67 0.47 -4.10
C ILE A 139 14.08 0.31 -2.64
N CYS A 140 13.23 -0.32 -1.83
CA CYS A 140 13.48 -0.56 -0.42
C CYS A 140 13.34 -2.04 -0.07
N THR A 141 14.35 -2.73 0.44
CA THR A 141 14.17 -4.16 0.80
C THR A 141 13.42 -4.39 2.11
N GLY A 142 13.23 -3.34 2.92
CA GLY A 142 12.49 -3.33 4.20
C GLY A 142 11.18 -2.54 4.12
N ASP A 143 10.82 -1.89 5.22
CA ASP A 143 9.50 -1.27 5.45
C ASP A 143 9.50 0.27 5.24
N PRO A 144 9.23 0.80 4.03
CA PRO A 144 9.25 2.24 3.85
C PRO A 144 8.02 2.96 4.44
N THR A 145 8.25 4.09 5.11
CA THR A 145 7.21 5.06 5.48
C THR A 145 7.50 6.40 4.82
N PHE A 146 6.66 6.80 3.87
CA PHE A 146 6.68 8.12 3.26
C PHE A 146 5.55 8.99 3.80
N PHE A 147 5.86 10.22 4.20
CA PHE A 147 4.82 11.13 4.68
C PHE A 147 5.03 12.58 4.25
N ASN A 148 3.93 13.29 4.03
CA ASN A 148 3.95 14.73 3.83
C ASN A 148 2.95 15.39 4.77
N ALA A 149 3.47 16.02 5.83
CA ALA A 149 2.63 16.75 6.77
C ALA A 149 2.14 18.09 6.20
N GLY A 150 2.84 18.63 5.19
CA GLY A 150 2.55 19.92 4.58
C GLY A 150 1.50 19.90 3.46
N GLY A 151 1.20 18.75 2.87
CA GLY A 151 0.26 18.67 1.76
C GLY A 151 0.20 17.32 1.06
N THR A 152 0.25 17.34 -0.26
CA THR A 152 -0.01 16.20 -1.16
C THR A 152 1.24 15.32 -1.32
N ILE A 153 1.04 14.03 -1.59
CA ILE A 153 2.08 13.15 -2.13
C ILE A 153 1.74 12.82 -3.58
N THR A 154 2.68 13.06 -4.50
CA THR A 154 2.56 12.63 -5.91
C THR A 154 3.52 11.48 -6.19
N ILE A 155 3.01 10.34 -6.63
CA ILE A 155 3.80 9.19 -7.08
C ILE A 155 4.16 9.38 -8.56
N GLN A 156 5.47 9.40 -8.86
CA GLN A 156 6.05 9.65 -10.18
C GLN A 156 7.03 8.55 -10.63
N GLY A 157 7.06 7.42 -9.93
CA GLY A 157 7.88 6.27 -10.27
C GLY A 157 7.41 5.03 -9.54
N ASP A 158 7.96 3.88 -9.93
CA ASP A 158 7.66 2.61 -9.28
C ASP A 158 8.17 2.58 -7.84
N LEU A 159 7.33 2.07 -6.95
CA LEU A 159 7.65 1.84 -5.54
C LEU A 159 7.76 0.34 -5.34
N ILE A 160 8.99 -0.17 -5.26
CA ILE A 160 9.30 -1.59 -5.08
C ILE A 160 9.80 -1.78 -3.67
N PHE A 161 9.12 -2.62 -2.90
CA PHE A 161 9.49 -2.83 -1.52
C PHE A 161 9.48 -4.30 -1.09
N GLY A 162 10.32 -4.62 -0.10
CA GLY A 162 10.49 -5.96 0.45
C GLY A 162 9.75 -6.18 1.77
N GLU A 163 9.14 -5.18 2.39
CA GLU A 163 8.27 -5.37 3.56
C GLU A 163 7.00 -4.46 3.49
N ALA A 164 6.38 -4.03 4.57
CA ALA A 164 5.15 -3.22 4.51
C ALA A 164 5.47 -1.75 4.13
N ILE A 165 4.58 -1.10 3.36
CA ILE A 165 4.72 0.33 3.01
C ILE A 165 3.60 1.17 3.64
N ALA A 166 3.97 2.39 4.07
CA ALA A 166 3.03 3.44 4.44
C ALA A 166 3.26 4.71 3.61
N ILE A 167 2.19 5.26 3.02
CA ILE A 167 2.17 6.53 2.29
C ILE A 167 1.12 7.44 2.92
N LEU A 168 1.55 8.51 3.58
CA LEU A 168 0.71 9.32 4.46
C LEU A 168 0.73 10.79 4.03
N ALA A 169 -0.37 11.32 3.50
CA ALA A 169 -0.50 12.73 3.12
C ALA A 169 -1.52 13.47 3.98
N SER A 170 -1.21 14.74 4.33
CA SER A 170 -2.18 15.61 4.99
C SER A 170 -3.22 16.19 4.03
N ALA A 171 -2.91 16.19 2.73
CA ALA A 171 -3.83 16.43 1.62
C ALA A 171 -3.98 15.16 0.75
N ASP A 172 -3.83 15.27 -0.57
CA ASP A 172 -4.10 14.16 -1.49
C ASP A 172 -2.92 13.17 -1.59
N VAL A 173 -3.20 11.95 -2.05
CA VAL A 173 -2.19 11.03 -2.62
C VAL A 173 -2.59 10.79 -4.07
N THR A 174 -1.75 11.21 -5.02
CA THR A 174 -2.05 11.11 -6.46
C THR A 174 -0.92 10.42 -7.22
N ASP A 175 -1.20 9.86 -8.39
CA ASP A 175 -0.17 9.52 -9.36
C ASP A 175 0.02 10.65 -10.39
N ALA A 176 1.23 10.77 -10.95
CA ALA A 176 1.37 11.45 -12.23
C ALA A 176 0.68 10.58 -13.28
N ALA A 177 0.05 11.17 -14.30
CA ALA A 177 -0.86 10.51 -15.26
C ALA A 177 -0.31 9.31 -16.07
N ASN A 178 0.88 8.80 -15.74
CA ASN A 178 1.45 7.55 -16.22
C ASN A 178 1.13 6.40 -15.26
N ALA A 179 1.04 5.19 -15.77
CA ALA A 179 0.90 4.01 -14.94
C ALA A 179 2.21 3.69 -14.21
N PHE A 180 2.18 3.71 -12.88
CA PHE A 180 3.26 3.22 -12.02
C PHE A 180 2.79 2.03 -11.20
N SER A 181 3.74 1.31 -10.61
CA SER A 181 3.43 0.16 -9.76
C SER A 181 3.86 0.40 -8.31
N ILE A 182 2.96 0.08 -7.38
CA ILE A 182 3.25 -0.04 -5.94
C ILE A 182 3.31 -1.53 -5.64
N ILE A 183 4.52 -2.08 -5.52
CA ILE A 183 4.77 -3.53 -5.52
C ILE A 183 5.43 -3.97 -4.21
N SER A 184 4.78 -4.88 -3.49
CA SER A 184 5.44 -5.71 -2.48
C SER A 184 6.02 -6.96 -3.13
N THR A 185 7.33 -7.18 -2.99
CA THR A 185 8.01 -8.36 -3.54
C THR A 185 7.86 -9.60 -2.66
N VAL A 186 7.38 -9.46 -1.42
CA VAL A 186 7.20 -10.57 -0.47
C VAL A 186 5.80 -10.61 0.19
N GLY A 187 4.83 -9.93 -0.39
CA GLY A 187 3.43 -10.02 0.04
C GLY A 187 3.15 -9.40 1.40
N LYS A 188 3.76 -8.23 1.65
CA LYS A 188 3.46 -7.38 2.80
C LYS A 188 2.51 -6.26 2.44
N SER A 189 1.94 -5.66 3.48
CA SER A 189 0.80 -4.76 3.37
C SER A 189 1.15 -3.39 2.79
N VAL A 190 0.17 -2.77 2.13
CA VAL A 190 0.22 -1.41 1.61
C VAL A 190 -0.77 -0.55 2.36
N ASN A 191 -0.31 0.54 2.97
CA ASN A 191 -1.14 1.49 3.68
C ASN A 191 -1.04 2.86 3.00
N ILE A 192 -2.15 3.36 2.47
CA ILE A 192 -2.22 4.68 1.85
C ILE A 192 -3.29 5.50 2.57
N VAL A 193 -2.88 6.65 3.10
CA VAL A 193 -3.74 7.57 3.84
C VAL A 193 -3.66 8.96 3.23
N ALA A 194 -4.79 9.48 2.79
CA ALA A 194 -4.95 10.86 2.32
C ALA A 194 -5.83 11.66 3.27
N GLY A 195 -5.51 12.94 3.45
CA GLY A 195 -6.27 13.86 4.28
C GLY A 195 -6.09 13.65 5.78
N GLY A 196 -5.00 13.02 6.21
CA GLY A 196 -4.77 12.70 7.61
C GLY A 196 -4.21 13.87 8.41
N LEU A 197 -4.58 14.00 9.69
CA LEU A 197 -3.83 14.84 10.63
C LEU A 197 -2.55 14.11 11.01
N ILE A 198 -1.46 14.42 10.31
CA ILE A 198 -0.17 13.76 10.47
C ILE A 198 0.63 14.45 11.57
N THR A 199 1.19 13.65 12.47
CA THR A 199 2.18 14.09 13.45
C THR A 199 3.34 13.12 13.39
N ALA A 200 4.50 13.61 12.94
CA ALA A 200 5.75 12.90 13.07
C ALA A 200 6.29 13.14 14.48
N ALA A 201 6.47 12.08 15.26
CA ALA A 201 7.10 12.12 16.56
C ALA A 201 8.48 11.48 16.44
N GLY A 202 9.54 12.25 16.66
CA GLY A 202 10.91 11.72 16.65
C GLY A 202 11.50 11.52 15.27
N GLY A 203 11.24 12.41 14.29
CA GLY A 203 12.12 12.51 13.12
C GLY A 203 13.56 12.52 13.61
N ALA A 204 14.39 11.61 13.08
CA ALA A 204 15.68 11.19 13.63
C ALA A 204 16.31 12.29 14.47
N VAL A 205 16.14 12.26 15.79
CA VAL A 205 16.65 13.35 16.61
C VAL A 205 18.10 13.00 16.85
N GLY A 206 18.98 13.62 16.07
CA GLY A 206 20.37 13.77 16.40
C GLY A 206 20.41 14.42 17.77
N SER A 207 20.53 13.59 18.80
CA SER A 207 21.17 14.07 20.00
C SER A 207 22.47 14.66 19.49
N ASN A 208 22.64 15.98 19.60
CA ASN A 208 23.86 16.70 19.23
C ASN A 208 25.12 16.16 19.96
N THR A 209 24.97 15.08 20.73
CA THR A 209 25.98 14.33 21.45
C THR A 209 25.85 12.80 21.27
N ALA A 210 25.29 12.29 20.16
CA ALA A 210 25.37 10.85 19.88
C ALA A 210 26.85 10.49 19.67
N SER A 211 27.53 10.08 20.75
CA SER A 211 28.85 9.47 20.68
C SER A 211 28.83 8.35 19.64
N PRO A 212 29.93 8.09 18.92
CA PRO A 212 30.03 6.93 18.04
C PRO A 212 29.50 5.67 18.75
N GLY A 213 28.46 5.05 18.19
CA GLY A 213 27.84 3.85 18.75
C GLY A 213 26.54 4.02 19.55
N LYS A 214 25.93 5.21 19.65
CA LYS A 214 24.55 5.35 20.15
C LYS A 214 23.55 5.55 19.00
N GLN A 215 22.60 4.61 18.90
CA GLN A 215 21.53 4.61 17.90
C GLN A 215 20.66 5.86 18.05
N ILE A 216 20.46 6.59 16.95
CA ILE A 216 19.46 7.65 16.88
C ILE A 216 18.08 6.99 16.91
N ILE A 217 17.21 7.43 17.82
CA ILE A 217 15.89 6.83 18.03
C ILE A 217 15.07 7.10 16.78
N ALA A 218 14.66 6.02 16.16
CA ALA A 218 13.81 5.98 14.99
C ALA A 218 12.41 6.54 15.35
N GLY A 219 11.88 7.46 14.52
CA GLY A 219 10.63 8.16 14.77
C GLY A 219 9.38 7.37 14.44
N THR A 220 8.23 7.77 14.98
CA THR A 220 6.93 7.24 14.58
C THR A 220 6.13 8.31 13.84
N VAL A 221 5.29 7.89 12.90
CA VAL A 221 4.35 8.79 12.22
C VAL A 221 2.94 8.41 12.63
N THR A 222 2.20 9.35 13.18
CA THR A 222 0.84 9.12 13.65
C THR A 222 -0.15 9.86 12.76
N VAL A 223 -1.21 9.17 12.34
CA VAL A 223 -2.42 9.77 11.78
C VAL A 223 -3.48 9.81 12.88
N ASN A 224 -3.92 11.01 13.26
CA ASN A 224 -4.87 11.24 14.35
C ASN A 224 -6.17 11.87 13.84
N GLY A 225 -6.88 11.16 12.98
CA GLY A 225 -8.10 11.64 12.33
C GLY A 225 -7.84 12.48 11.08
N ALA A 226 -8.83 13.28 10.69
CA ALA A 226 -8.79 14.09 9.47
C ALA A 226 -8.00 15.40 9.66
N SER A 227 -7.32 15.83 8.60
CA SER A 227 -6.84 17.20 8.46
C SER A 227 -8.01 18.16 8.22
N SER A 228 -7.75 19.46 8.29
CA SER A 228 -8.76 20.50 8.01
C SER A 228 -9.23 20.48 6.55
N THR A 229 -8.35 20.10 5.62
CA THR A 229 -8.63 20.03 4.18
C THR A 229 -9.22 18.68 3.76
N GLY A 230 -8.88 17.61 4.48
CA GLY A 230 -9.08 16.24 3.99
C GLY A 230 -8.17 15.95 2.80
N GLY A 231 -8.48 14.88 2.07
CA GLY A 231 -7.70 14.47 0.91
C GLY A 231 -8.34 13.32 0.16
N ASN A 232 -7.92 13.15 -1.08
CA ASN A 232 -8.32 12.09 -1.99
C ASN A 232 -7.15 11.16 -2.25
N ILE A 233 -7.44 9.89 -2.49
CA ILE A 233 -6.51 8.96 -3.14
C ILE A 233 -6.92 8.90 -4.62
N VAL A 234 -6.03 9.32 -5.52
CA VAL A 234 -6.26 9.32 -6.97
C VAL A 234 -5.10 8.61 -7.66
N LEU A 235 -5.20 7.29 -7.72
CA LEU A 235 -4.24 6.39 -8.36
C LEU A 235 -4.87 5.85 -9.65
N GLY A 236 -5.25 6.76 -10.56
CA GLY A 236 -6.08 6.45 -11.71
C GLY A 236 -5.36 5.65 -12.79
N ALA A 237 -4.03 5.65 -12.79
CA ALA A 237 -3.21 4.88 -13.70
C ALA A 237 -2.36 3.82 -12.98
N SER A 238 -2.13 3.98 -11.69
CA SER A 238 -1.21 3.13 -10.92
C SER A 238 -1.87 1.88 -10.35
N ASN A 239 -1.14 0.78 -10.41
CA ASN A 239 -1.56 -0.52 -9.87
C ASN A 239 -0.93 -0.76 -8.49
N ILE A 240 -1.70 -1.36 -7.59
CA ILE A 240 -1.21 -1.82 -6.29
C ILE A 240 -1.14 -3.34 -6.33
N SER A 241 0.04 -3.91 -6.09
CA SER A 241 0.24 -5.36 -6.05
C SER A 241 0.99 -5.78 -4.79
N THR A 242 0.36 -6.62 -3.97
CA THR A 242 1.02 -7.34 -2.88
C THR A 242 1.18 -8.82 -3.20
N PHE A 243 1.02 -9.23 -4.46
CA PHE A 243 1.25 -10.61 -4.89
C PHE A 243 2.74 -10.98 -4.89
N ASN A 244 3.11 -12.09 -4.24
CA ASN A 244 4.47 -12.66 -4.33
C ASN A 244 4.51 -14.18 -4.64
N GLY A 245 3.36 -14.81 -4.94
CA GLY A 245 3.24 -16.26 -5.15
C GLY A 245 3.16 -17.12 -3.88
N THR A 246 3.67 -16.65 -2.74
CA THR A 246 3.68 -17.35 -1.43
C THR A 246 2.75 -16.73 -0.38
N GLY A 247 2.05 -15.65 -0.73
CA GLY A 247 1.14 -14.90 0.13
C GLY A 247 0.71 -13.58 -0.52
N GLY A 248 -0.24 -12.90 0.09
CA GLY A 248 -0.61 -11.54 -0.25
C GLY A 248 -0.72 -10.69 1.00
N GLY A 249 -0.24 -9.44 0.92
CA GLY A 249 -0.35 -8.47 2.00
C GLY A 249 -1.63 -7.65 1.89
N ASP A 250 -2.11 -7.11 3.02
CA ASP A 250 -3.32 -6.32 3.03
C ASP A 250 -3.15 -4.99 2.29
N VAL A 251 -4.22 -4.45 1.72
CA VAL A 251 -4.22 -3.11 1.11
C VAL A 251 -5.25 -2.24 1.82
N ASN A 252 -4.77 -1.20 2.50
CA ASN A 252 -5.59 -0.24 3.24
C ASN A 252 -5.56 1.12 2.56
N LEU A 253 -6.69 1.55 1.99
CA LEU A 253 -6.87 2.83 1.31
C LEU A 253 -7.84 3.71 2.11
N ILE A 254 -7.32 4.75 2.75
CA ILE A 254 -8.06 5.58 3.69
C ILE A 254 -8.04 7.03 3.24
N ALA A 255 -9.18 7.58 2.84
CA ALA A 255 -9.31 8.98 2.43
C ALA A 255 -10.22 9.74 3.39
N PHE A 256 -9.66 10.65 4.18
CA PHE A 256 -10.42 11.50 5.08
C PHE A 256 -11.08 12.65 4.33
N ARG A 257 -12.36 12.92 4.62
CA ARG A 257 -12.97 14.20 4.22
C ARG A 257 -12.56 15.30 5.19
N GLY A 258 -12.39 16.49 4.64
CA GLY A 258 -12.23 17.73 5.39
C GLY A 258 -13.29 18.76 5.00
N SER A 259 -12.91 20.03 5.08
CA SER A 259 -13.79 21.16 4.76
C SER A 259 -14.00 21.37 3.25
N THR A 260 -13.06 20.91 2.42
CA THR A 260 -13.13 21.04 0.96
C THR A 260 -14.19 20.12 0.36
N VAL A 261 -15.09 20.69 -0.46
CA VAL A 261 -16.08 19.92 -1.22
C VAL A 261 -15.37 18.94 -2.15
N GLY A 262 -15.81 17.69 -2.14
CA GLY A 262 -15.24 16.64 -2.99
C GLY A 262 -13.97 15.99 -2.46
N SER A 263 -13.52 16.30 -1.24
CA SER A 263 -12.47 15.55 -0.52
C SER A 263 -12.98 14.20 -0.02
N GLY A 264 -12.05 13.30 0.36
CA GLY A 264 -12.35 11.99 0.94
C GLY A 264 -12.67 10.90 -0.08
N LYS A 265 -12.33 11.09 -1.37
CA LYS A 265 -12.56 10.10 -2.43
C LYS A 265 -11.39 9.13 -2.56
N VAL A 266 -11.68 7.92 -3.03
CA VAL A 266 -10.68 6.93 -3.45
C VAL A 266 -10.95 6.54 -4.89
N THR A 267 -9.97 6.74 -5.76
CA THR A 267 -9.92 6.23 -7.13
C THR A 267 -8.64 5.43 -7.29
N VAL A 268 -8.74 4.18 -7.74
CA VAL A 268 -7.58 3.31 -7.95
C VAL A 268 -7.78 2.48 -9.23
N ALA A 269 -6.71 2.31 -10.01
CA ALA A 269 -6.75 1.58 -11.27
C ALA A 269 -7.04 0.09 -11.02
N SER A 270 -6.14 -0.59 -10.32
CA SER A 270 -6.29 -1.99 -9.90
C SER A 270 -5.62 -2.25 -8.56
N VAL A 271 -6.11 -3.28 -7.87
CA VAL A 271 -5.51 -3.81 -6.64
C VAL A 271 -5.42 -5.32 -6.77
N THR A 272 -4.24 -5.89 -6.55
CA THR A 272 -4.02 -7.33 -6.53
C THR A 272 -3.33 -7.75 -5.23
N THR A 273 -4.07 -8.47 -4.39
CA THR A 273 -3.55 -9.12 -3.18
C THR A 273 -3.63 -10.65 -3.29
N GLY A 274 -4.21 -11.16 -4.38
CA GLY A 274 -4.33 -12.58 -4.70
C GLY A 274 -2.99 -13.30 -4.77
N SER A 275 -2.89 -14.55 -4.30
CA SER A 275 -1.70 -15.41 -4.42
C SER A 275 -2.02 -16.79 -5.00
N THR A 276 -1.06 -17.48 -5.64
CA THR A 276 -1.32 -18.75 -6.35
C THR A 276 -1.22 -19.99 -5.45
N GLY A 277 -0.65 -19.88 -4.25
CA GLY A 277 -0.38 -21.04 -3.39
C GLY A 277 -0.56 -20.81 -1.89
N ALA A 278 -0.99 -19.62 -1.49
CA ALA A 278 -1.16 -19.28 -0.08
C ALA A 278 -2.38 -18.38 0.12
N ASP A 279 -2.47 -17.77 1.30
CA ASP A 279 -3.52 -16.81 1.63
C ASP A 279 -3.29 -15.50 0.86
N SER A 280 -4.38 -14.80 0.58
CA SER A 280 -4.37 -13.45 0.00
C SER A 280 -4.67 -12.42 1.08
N GLY A 281 -4.12 -11.22 0.91
CA GLY A 281 -4.36 -10.12 1.84
C GLY A 281 -5.74 -9.51 1.66
N ASP A 282 -6.28 -8.94 2.73
CA ASP A 282 -7.56 -8.23 2.69
C ASP A 282 -7.42 -6.88 1.97
N VAL A 283 -8.49 -6.40 1.33
CA VAL A 283 -8.56 -5.04 0.77
C VAL A 283 -9.59 -4.22 1.52
N THR A 284 -9.15 -3.17 2.20
CA THR A 284 -10.02 -2.23 2.93
C THR A 284 -9.95 -0.85 2.31
N VAL A 285 -11.10 -0.32 1.89
CA VAL A 285 -11.25 1.03 1.37
C VAL A 285 -12.26 1.80 2.22
N ILE A 286 -11.82 2.90 2.84
CA ILE A 286 -12.68 3.81 3.61
C ILE A 286 -12.59 5.21 3.02
N ALA A 287 -13.67 5.66 2.38
CA ALA A 287 -13.75 6.95 1.71
C ALA A 287 -14.69 7.91 2.46
N GLY A 288 -14.16 9.02 2.95
CA GLY A 288 -14.90 10.08 3.64
C GLY A 288 -15.76 10.98 2.74
N ALA A 289 -15.78 10.76 1.43
CA ALA A 289 -16.54 11.57 0.50
C ALA A 289 -18.03 11.64 0.87
N ASN A 290 -18.61 12.84 0.76
CA ASN A 290 -20.02 13.12 1.07
C ASN A 290 -20.90 13.41 -0.17
N THR A 291 -20.30 13.39 -1.36
CA THR A 291 -20.98 13.67 -2.64
C THR A 291 -20.29 12.92 -3.77
N GLY A 292 -21.07 12.56 -4.80
CA GLY A 292 -20.57 11.89 -6.00
C GLY A 292 -20.05 10.47 -5.73
N VAL A 293 -19.14 10.01 -6.57
CA VAL A 293 -18.47 8.70 -6.42
C VAL A 293 -17.39 8.81 -5.37
N GLY A 294 -17.62 8.21 -4.20
CA GLY A 294 -16.67 8.17 -3.10
C GLY A 294 -15.60 7.11 -3.30
N ILE A 295 -15.97 5.94 -3.82
CA ILE A 295 -15.03 4.87 -4.19
C ILE A 295 -15.23 4.54 -5.66
N ASN A 296 -14.16 4.67 -6.44
CA ASN A 296 -14.14 4.36 -7.87
C ASN A 296 -12.98 3.40 -8.17
N LEU A 297 -13.27 2.12 -8.32
CA LEU A 297 -12.32 1.16 -8.86
C LEU A 297 -12.43 1.22 -10.38
N ILE A 298 -11.33 1.37 -11.11
CA ILE A 298 -11.39 1.53 -12.58
C ILE A 298 -11.42 0.18 -13.28
N THR A 299 -10.64 -0.77 -12.79
CA THR A 299 -10.55 -2.13 -13.36
C THR A 299 -10.80 -3.18 -12.28
N ASP A 300 -9.81 -4.03 -12.00
CA ASP A 300 -9.96 -5.22 -11.19
C ASP A 300 -9.47 -4.96 -9.76
N LEU A 301 -10.24 -5.47 -8.80
CA LEU A 301 -9.76 -5.78 -7.47
C LEU A 301 -9.73 -7.31 -7.34
N ASP A 302 -8.53 -7.87 -7.31
CA ASP A 302 -8.30 -9.30 -7.20
C ASP A 302 -7.58 -9.65 -5.89
N SER A 303 -8.36 -10.16 -4.95
CA SER A 303 -7.94 -10.69 -3.66
C SER A 303 -8.08 -12.22 -3.61
N SER A 304 -8.11 -12.88 -4.77
CA SER A 304 -8.31 -14.32 -4.87
C SER A 304 -7.02 -15.10 -4.64
N GLY A 305 -7.04 -15.95 -3.62
CA GLY A 305 -5.89 -16.76 -3.18
C GLY A 305 -6.00 -18.23 -3.50
N GLY A 306 -4.84 -18.88 -3.52
CA GLY A 306 -4.68 -20.32 -3.75
C GLY A 306 -5.02 -21.17 -2.54
N ALA A 307 -4.87 -20.66 -1.30
CA ALA A 307 -5.32 -21.36 -0.09
C ALA A 307 -6.59 -20.70 0.47
N THR A 308 -6.46 -19.46 0.98
CA THR A 308 -7.59 -18.62 1.42
C THR A 308 -7.61 -17.31 0.65
N GLY A 309 -8.80 -16.87 0.28
CA GLY A 309 -9.04 -15.62 -0.40
C GLY A 309 -9.25 -14.49 0.60
N GLY A 310 -8.71 -13.31 0.28
CA GLY A 310 -8.84 -12.14 1.14
C GLY A 310 -10.22 -11.52 1.05
N ASN A 311 -10.63 -10.86 2.13
CA ASN A 311 -11.88 -10.12 2.21
C ASN A 311 -11.73 -8.75 1.56
N VAL A 312 -12.83 -8.24 1.03
CA VAL A 312 -12.91 -6.91 0.41
C VAL A 312 -13.97 -6.10 1.13
N SER A 313 -13.57 -4.95 1.68
CA SER A 313 -14.46 -4.03 2.41
C SER A 313 -14.38 -2.64 1.79
N LEU A 314 -15.47 -2.21 1.14
CA LEU A 314 -15.59 -0.89 0.51
C LEU A 314 -16.66 -0.08 1.25
N THR A 315 -16.25 0.96 1.96
CA THR A 315 -17.19 1.76 2.77
C THR A 315 -17.03 3.27 2.52
N THR A 316 -18.13 3.94 2.17
CA THR A 316 -18.19 5.41 2.12
C THR A 316 -18.61 5.97 3.48
N SER A 317 -17.65 6.24 4.35
CA SER A 317 -17.84 6.77 5.70
C SER A 317 -16.66 7.64 6.10
N GLN A 318 -16.84 8.57 7.04
CA GLN A 318 -15.69 9.29 7.59
C GLN A 318 -14.80 8.28 8.33
N PRO A 319 -13.52 8.12 7.95
CA PRO A 319 -12.62 7.27 8.70
C PRO A 319 -12.46 7.81 10.13
N THR A 320 -12.36 6.90 11.10
CA THR A 320 -12.13 7.21 12.52
C THR A 320 -10.98 6.37 13.05
N GLY A 321 -10.43 6.75 14.20
CA GLY A 321 -9.32 6.05 14.84
C GLY A 321 -8.01 6.83 14.79
N LYS A 322 -7.01 6.27 15.46
CA LYS A 322 -5.64 6.74 15.52
C LYS A 322 -4.74 5.57 15.14
N VAL A 323 -3.84 5.79 14.19
CA VAL A 323 -2.87 4.79 13.75
C VAL A 323 -1.48 5.40 13.83
N THR A 324 -0.56 4.66 14.43
CA THR A 324 0.85 5.03 14.53
C THR A 324 1.66 4.00 13.73
N PHE A 325 2.42 4.49 12.77
CA PHE A 325 3.36 3.71 11.98
C PHE A 325 4.74 3.86 12.61
N ASP A 326 5.37 2.75 12.94
CA ASP A 326 6.74 2.74 13.43
C ASP A 326 7.76 2.75 12.28
N VAL A 327 9.03 2.61 12.62
CA VAL A 327 10.15 2.51 11.66
C VAL A 327 10.30 1.13 11.05
N PHE A 328 9.37 0.23 11.28
CA PHE A 328 9.27 -1.03 10.58
C PHE A 328 7.96 -1.05 9.79
N GLY A 329 7.40 0.12 9.45
CA GLY A 329 6.14 0.26 8.72
C GLY A 329 4.93 -0.36 9.45
N ASN A 330 5.10 -0.89 10.66
CA ASN A 330 4.05 -1.60 11.36
C ASN A 330 3.06 -0.59 11.91
N ALA A 331 1.80 -0.82 11.56
CA ALA A 331 0.69 -0.03 12.05
C ALA A 331 0.26 -0.54 13.44
N THR A 332 0.36 0.33 14.45
CA THR A 332 -0.31 0.13 15.75
C THR A 332 -1.58 0.97 15.80
N GLY A 333 -2.70 0.33 16.10
CA GLY A 333 -4.04 0.92 16.00
C GLY A 333 -4.71 0.53 14.68
N LEU A 334 -5.96 0.96 14.51
CA LEU A 334 -6.75 0.63 13.31
C LEU A 334 -7.62 1.81 12.91
N PHE A 335 -7.69 2.05 11.60
CA PHE A 335 -8.77 2.86 11.05
C PHE A 335 -10.07 2.07 11.07
N LYS A 336 -11.16 2.75 11.40
CA LYS A 336 -12.50 2.16 11.39
C LYS A 336 -13.43 3.04 10.58
N ALA A 337 -14.33 2.41 9.86
CA ALA A 337 -15.43 3.10 9.21
C ALA A 337 -16.29 3.77 10.28
N GLY A 338 -16.43 5.09 10.22
CA GLY A 338 -17.32 5.85 11.09
C GLY A 338 -18.78 5.72 10.66
N LYS A 339 -19.56 6.77 10.93
CA LYS A 339 -20.93 6.85 10.40
C LYS A 339 -20.87 6.95 8.88
N VAL A 340 -21.65 6.11 8.19
CA VAL A 340 -21.80 6.17 6.73
C VAL A 340 -22.34 7.54 6.35
N ILE A 341 -21.70 8.18 5.38
CA ILE A 341 -22.02 9.54 4.95
C ILE A 341 -23.06 9.47 3.83
N GLU A 342 -24.05 10.36 3.90
CA GLU A 342 -25.15 10.44 2.92
C GLU A 342 -24.63 10.75 1.50
N ALA A 343 -25.32 10.19 0.49
CA ALA A 343 -25.17 10.49 -0.95
C ALA A 343 -23.85 10.13 -1.66
N SER A 344 -22.88 9.49 -0.99
CA SER A 344 -21.63 9.03 -1.62
C SER A 344 -21.79 7.64 -2.25
N SER A 345 -21.40 7.45 -3.51
CA SER A 345 -21.53 6.17 -4.24
C SER A 345 -20.25 5.33 -4.28
N ILE A 346 -20.42 4.04 -4.56
CA ILE A 346 -19.34 3.08 -4.86
C ILE A 346 -19.53 2.60 -6.30
N THR A 347 -18.46 2.60 -7.09
CA THR A 347 -18.40 1.95 -8.40
C THR A 347 -17.26 0.94 -8.38
N ALA A 348 -17.59 -0.33 -8.65
CA ALA A 348 -16.65 -1.44 -8.68
C ALA A 348 -16.92 -2.30 -9.93
N PRO A 349 -16.03 -2.34 -10.92
CA PRO A 349 -16.28 -3.05 -12.17
C PRO A 349 -16.12 -4.55 -12.00
N GLN A 350 -15.03 -4.97 -11.35
CA GLN A 350 -14.77 -6.37 -11.04
C GLN A 350 -14.18 -6.54 -9.64
N LEU A 351 -14.79 -7.42 -8.86
CA LEU A 351 -14.30 -7.84 -7.55
C LEU A 351 -14.12 -9.36 -7.54
N LYS A 352 -12.93 -9.85 -7.23
CA LYS A 352 -12.63 -11.28 -7.08
C LYS A 352 -12.00 -11.52 -5.72
N THR A 353 -12.58 -12.41 -4.91
CA THR A 353 -11.99 -12.78 -3.62
C THR A 353 -11.61 -14.25 -3.56
N GLY A 354 -12.04 -15.06 -4.52
CA GLY A 354 -11.67 -16.47 -4.57
C GLY A 354 -12.21 -17.30 -3.40
N GLY A 355 -13.28 -16.87 -2.70
CA GLY A 355 -13.86 -17.45 -1.47
C GLY A 355 -13.77 -16.55 -0.23
N GLY A 356 -13.15 -15.36 -0.32
CA GLY A 356 -13.21 -14.34 0.73
C GLY A 356 -14.52 -13.53 0.68
N ASN A 357 -14.86 -12.79 1.74
CA ASN A 357 -16.12 -12.04 1.75
C ASN A 357 -16.01 -10.69 1.04
N VAL A 358 -17.10 -10.21 0.46
CA VAL A 358 -17.23 -8.83 -0.05
C VAL A 358 -18.25 -8.09 0.80
N LEU A 359 -17.86 -6.94 1.34
CA LEU A 359 -18.70 -5.99 2.05
C LEU A 359 -18.67 -4.64 1.34
N MET A 360 -19.83 -4.16 0.90
CA MET A 360 -19.99 -2.82 0.34
C MET A 360 -21.00 -2.04 1.15
N LYS A 361 -20.63 -0.86 1.65
CA LYS A 361 -21.51 -0.03 2.48
C LYS A 361 -21.49 1.44 2.05
N SER A 362 -22.64 1.95 1.68
CA SER A 362 -22.84 3.31 1.20
C SER A 362 -24.25 3.81 1.53
N ASN A 363 -24.47 5.12 1.64
CA ASN A 363 -25.82 5.72 1.67
C ASN A 363 -26.19 6.33 0.30
N GLY A 364 -25.36 6.15 -0.71
CA GLY A 364 -25.60 6.52 -2.10
C GLY A 364 -25.95 5.30 -2.96
N VAL A 365 -25.43 5.29 -4.18
CA VAL A 365 -25.59 4.18 -5.13
C VAL A 365 -24.38 3.25 -5.02
N VAL A 366 -24.60 1.94 -4.99
CA VAL A 366 -23.54 0.97 -5.28
C VAL A 366 -23.77 0.45 -6.70
N THR A 367 -22.78 0.64 -7.57
CA THR A 367 -22.78 0.15 -8.94
C THR A 367 -21.74 -0.95 -9.10
N LEU A 368 -22.21 -2.13 -9.50
CA LEU A 368 -21.37 -3.23 -9.97
C LEU A 368 -21.44 -3.27 -11.50
N ASP A 369 -20.33 -3.01 -12.17
CA ASP A 369 -20.29 -2.92 -13.64
C ASP A 369 -20.30 -4.32 -14.31
N ASN A 370 -20.25 -4.35 -15.64
CA ASN A 370 -20.44 -5.55 -16.49
C ASN A 370 -19.46 -6.72 -16.24
N PHE A 371 -18.33 -6.50 -15.56
CA PHE A 371 -17.31 -7.53 -15.36
C PHE A 371 -17.57 -8.44 -14.13
N GLY A 372 -18.56 -8.07 -13.30
CA GLY A 372 -19.13 -8.91 -12.25
C GLY A 372 -18.34 -8.99 -10.95
N THR A 373 -19.00 -9.42 -9.89
CA THR A 373 -18.43 -9.66 -8.55
C THR A 373 -18.47 -11.15 -8.26
N SER A 374 -17.32 -11.77 -8.01
CA SER A 374 -17.21 -13.19 -7.70
C SER A 374 -16.46 -13.41 -6.39
N THR A 375 -17.13 -14.09 -5.47
CA THR A 375 -16.52 -14.68 -4.28
C THR A 375 -16.39 -16.19 -4.44
N ASP A 376 -16.44 -16.70 -5.67
CA ASP A 376 -16.36 -18.13 -5.95
C ASP A 376 -15.04 -18.68 -5.43
N SER A 377 -15.08 -19.84 -4.79
CA SER A 377 -13.84 -20.50 -4.41
C SER A 377 -13.02 -20.91 -5.64
N LYS A 378 -11.70 -20.97 -5.51
CA LYS A 378 -10.79 -21.52 -6.54
C LYS A 378 -10.19 -22.87 -6.14
N VAL A 379 -10.56 -23.37 -4.96
CA VAL A 379 -9.93 -24.53 -4.32
C VAL A 379 -11.00 -25.57 -4.04
N SER A 380 -10.77 -26.80 -4.45
CA SER A 380 -11.69 -27.89 -4.20
C SER A 380 -12.02 -28.09 -2.73
N GLY A 381 -13.31 -28.29 -2.47
CA GLY A 381 -13.83 -28.46 -1.10
C GLY A 381 -13.91 -27.17 -0.28
N ARG A 382 -13.54 -26.00 -0.84
CA ARG A 382 -13.66 -24.71 -0.14
C ARG A 382 -14.89 -23.93 -0.58
N SER A 383 -15.62 -23.41 0.40
CA SER A 383 -16.87 -22.68 0.18
C SER A 383 -16.68 -21.33 -0.50
N GLY A 384 -17.72 -20.87 -1.19
CA GLY A 384 -17.83 -19.50 -1.67
C GLY A 384 -17.88 -18.49 -0.50
N GLY A 385 -17.42 -17.26 -0.74
CA GLY A 385 -17.49 -16.18 0.24
C GLY A 385 -18.83 -15.46 0.24
N ASN A 386 -19.18 -14.75 1.31
CA ASN A 386 -20.42 -13.98 1.33
C ASN A 386 -20.27 -12.63 0.63
N ILE A 387 -21.32 -12.16 -0.03
CA ILE A 387 -21.42 -10.83 -0.63
C ILE A 387 -22.51 -10.06 0.11
N THR A 388 -22.16 -8.96 0.75
CA THR A 388 -23.10 -8.07 1.45
C THR A 388 -23.02 -6.67 0.89
N ILE A 389 -24.13 -6.17 0.34
CA ILE A 389 -24.26 -4.81 -0.17
C ILE A 389 -25.31 -4.08 0.66
N THR A 390 -24.91 -2.98 1.29
CA THR A 390 -25.84 -2.06 1.97
C THR A 390 -25.73 -0.69 1.31
N ALA A 391 -26.79 -0.27 0.62
CA ALA A 391 -26.81 0.98 -0.15
C ALA A 391 -28.17 1.67 -0.06
N ASN A 392 -28.28 2.93 -0.50
CA ASN A 392 -29.60 3.51 -0.73
C ASN A 392 -30.23 2.94 -2.02
N LYS A 393 -29.40 2.76 -3.04
CA LYS A 393 -29.72 2.08 -4.30
C LYS A 393 -28.58 1.13 -4.68
N VAL A 394 -28.92 -0.03 -5.23
CA VAL A 394 -27.95 -0.94 -5.86
C VAL A 394 -28.26 -1.08 -7.34
N SER A 395 -27.25 -0.89 -8.18
CA SER A 395 -27.26 -1.09 -9.62
C SER A 395 -26.29 -2.22 -9.96
N ILE A 396 -26.80 -3.33 -10.46
CA ILE A 396 -25.96 -4.46 -10.86
C ILE A 396 -26.09 -4.63 -12.37
N LEU A 397 -24.95 -4.52 -13.06
CA LEU A 397 -24.83 -4.63 -14.50
C LEU A 397 -24.12 -5.93 -14.92
N GLY A 398 -23.19 -6.43 -14.10
CA GLY A 398 -22.50 -7.71 -14.30
C GLY A 398 -23.02 -8.88 -13.44
N ALA A 399 -22.43 -10.06 -13.63
CA ALA A 399 -22.76 -11.24 -12.83
C ALA A 399 -22.35 -11.07 -11.35
N VAL A 400 -23.08 -11.71 -10.43
CA VAL A 400 -22.71 -11.76 -9.01
C VAL A 400 -22.74 -13.21 -8.55
N SER A 401 -21.60 -13.76 -8.16
CA SER A 401 -21.47 -15.17 -7.82
C SER A 401 -20.77 -15.38 -6.50
N ALA A 402 -21.29 -16.33 -5.72
CA ALA A 402 -20.76 -16.79 -4.44
C ALA A 402 -20.76 -18.32 -4.40
N ASP A 403 -20.38 -18.96 -5.50
CA ASP A 403 -20.43 -20.40 -5.66
C ASP A 403 -19.30 -21.10 -4.86
N GLY A 404 -19.62 -22.25 -4.27
CA GLY A 404 -18.64 -23.20 -3.77
C GLY A 404 -17.90 -23.90 -4.92
N PHE A 405 -16.70 -24.40 -4.65
CA PHE A 405 -15.97 -25.24 -5.60
C PHE A 405 -16.34 -26.72 -5.47
N ASP A 406 -16.20 -27.43 -6.59
CA ASP A 406 -16.40 -28.87 -6.70
C ASP A 406 -15.36 -29.66 -5.90
N GLY A 407 -15.70 -30.90 -5.55
CA GLY A 407 -14.75 -31.83 -4.96
C GLY A 407 -13.67 -32.30 -5.95
N LEU A 408 -12.50 -32.65 -5.45
CA LEU A 408 -11.46 -33.32 -6.25
C LEU A 408 -11.92 -34.71 -6.65
N THR A 409 -11.62 -35.08 -7.88
CA THR A 409 -11.72 -36.47 -8.30
C THR A 409 -10.70 -37.30 -7.53
N GLY A 410 -11.12 -38.46 -7.01
CA GLY A 410 -10.26 -39.37 -6.27
C GLY A 410 -9.10 -39.87 -7.13
N THR A 411 -7.98 -40.23 -6.49
CA THR A 411 -6.81 -40.77 -7.20
C THR A 411 -7.16 -42.10 -7.86
N ALA A 412 -6.75 -42.32 -9.11
CA ALA A 412 -6.91 -43.62 -9.74
C ALA A 412 -6.20 -44.70 -8.91
N GLY A 413 -6.78 -45.90 -8.86
CA GLY A 413 -6.16 -47.05 -8.22
C GLY A 413 -4.87 -47.46 -8.94
N THR A 414 -4.01 -48.18 -8.24
CA THR A 414 -2.88 -48.91 -8.83
C THR A 414 -3.02 -50.40 -8.53
N ALA A 415 -2.13 -51.24 -9.07
CA ALA A 415 -2.14 -52.68 -8.81
C ALA A 415 -2.17 -53.02 -7.30
N ASP A 416 -1.51 -52.20 -6.49
CA ASP A 416 -1.32 -52.45 -5.05
C ASP A 416 -2.11 -51.48 -4.15
N LYS A 417 -2.89 -50.55 -4.72
CA LYS A 417 -3.66 -49.56 -3.97
C LYS A 417 -5.04 -49.34 -4.58
N ALA A 418 -6.07 -49.36 -3.75
CA ALA A 418 -7.42 -48.99 -4.17
C ALA A 418 -7.48 -47.54 -4.67
N ALA A 419 -8.43 -47.28 -5.56
CA ALA A 419 -8.71 -45.92 -6.00
C ALA A 419 -9.17 -45.07 -4.81
N GLY A 420 -8.69 -43.83 -4.75
CA GLY A 420 -9.13 -42.86 -3.76
C GLY A 420 -10.60 -42.48 -3.97
N ALA A 421 -11.31 -42.19 -2.89
CA ALA A 421 -12.61 -41.54 -2.96
C ALA A 421 -12.44 -40.10 -3.48
N GLY A 422 -13.46 -39.59 -4.18
CA GLY A 422 -13.56 -38.16 -4.46
C GLY A 422 -13.84 -37.38 -3.19
N THR A 423 -13.46 -36.10 -3.16
CA THR A 423 -13.78 -35.23 -2.01
C THR A 423 -15.19 -34.67 -2.14
N ALA A 424 -15.80 -34.25 -1.03
CA ALA A 424 -17.06 -33.51 -1.09
C ALA A 424 -16.88 -32.17 -1.82
N GLY A 425 -17.94 -31.73 -2.49
CA GLY A 425 -18.12 -30.35 -2.92
C GLY A 425 -18.35 -29.44 -1.73
N SER A 426 -18.14 -28.15 -1.93
CA SER A 426 -18.21 -27.15 -0.86
C SER A 426 -19.48 -26.33 -0.88
N ALA A 427 -19.78 -25.62 0.21
CA ALA A 427 -20.99 -24.80 0.25
C ALA A 427 -20.87 -23.52 -0.60
N GLY A 428 -22.01 -23.02 -1.07
CA GLY A 428 -22.10 -21.64 -1.56
C GLY A 428 -21.98 -20.62 -0.42
N GLY A 429 -21.78 -19.36 -0.77
CA GLY A 429 -21.80 -18.21 0.14
C GLY A 429 -23.05 -17.35 -0.08
N ASN A 430 -23.47 -16.58 0.93
CA ASN A 430 -24.71 -15.82 0.83
C ASN A 430 -24.53 -14.52 0.05
N ILE A 431 -25.49 -14.19 -0.83
CA ILE A 431 -25.60 -12.87 -1.45
C ILE A 431 -26.73 -12.07 -0.77
N THR A 432 -26.37 -11.03 -0.02
CA THR A 432 -27.29 -10.17 0.72
C THR A 432 -27.26 -8.74 0.17
N ILE A 433 -28.42 -8.21 -0.23
CA ILE A 433 -28.56 -6.85 -0.72
C ILE A 433 -29.60 -6.11 0.12
N ASN A 434 -29.15 -5.15 0.92
CA ASN A 434 -29.98 -4.30 1.75
C ASN A 434 -30.09 -2.91 1.10
N THR A 435 -31.29 -2.50 0.70
CA THR A 435 -31.54 -1.11 0.25
C THR A 435 -32.61 -0.38 1.05
N ALA A 436 -32.48 0.94 1.13
CA ALA A 436 -33.46 1.80 1.76
C ALA A 436 -34.57 2.27 0.80
N VAL A 437 -34.29 2.40 -0.51
CA VAL A 437 -35.25 2.96 -1.49
C VAL A 437 -35.59 1.99 -2.60
N SER A 438 -34.60 1.50 -3.36
CA SER A 438 -34.89 0.65 -4.54
C SER A 438 -33.70 -0.18 -5.01
N HIS A 439 -34.00 -1.27 -5.70
CA HIS A 439 -33.03 -2.07 -6.45
C HIS A 439 -33.29 -1.90 -7.96
N THR A 440 -32.23 -1.73 -8.75
CA THR A 440 -32.33 -1.86 -10.21
C THR A 440 -31.37 -2.96 -10.65
N ALA A 441 -31.91 -4.15 -10.92
CA ALA A 441 -31.19 -5.20 -11.62
C ALA A 441 -31.58 -5.14 -13.09
N THR A 442 -30.60 -5.07 -13.99
CA THR A 442 -30.85 -5.08 -15.43
C THR A 442 -31.19 -6.50 -15.90
N ALA A 443 -32.13 -6.66 -16.83
CA ALA A 443 -32.53 -7.98 -17.35
C ALA A 443 -31.35 -8.70 -18.02
N GLY A 444 -31.15 -9.99 -17.69
CA GLY A 444 -30.01 -10.82 -18.15
C GLY A 444 -28.95 -11.09 -17.08
N LEU A 445 -29.13 -10.58 -15.86
CA LEU A 445 -28.22 -10.76 -14.74
C LEU A 445 -28.24 -12.18 -14.18
N LEU A 446 -27.05 -12.78 -13.98
CA LEU A 446 -26.87 -14.03 -13.25
C LEU A 446 -26.43 -13.71 -11.82
N MET A 447 -27.27 -14.06 -10.83
CA MET A 447 -26.87 -14.10 -9.41
C MET A 447 -26.85 -15.56 -8.96
N THR A 448 -25.70 -16.05 -8.53
CA THR A 448 -25.50 -17.47 -8.16
C THR A 448 -24.90 -17.62 -6.77
N SER A 449 -25.48 -18.53 -5.99
CA SER A 449 -24.96 -19.06 -4.72
C SER A 449 -25.24 -20.54 -4.73
N ARG A 450 -24.36 -21.31 -5.35
CA ARG A 450 -24.49 -22.76 -5.49
C ARG A 450 -23.41 -23.43 -4.66
N GLY A 451 -23.76 -24.57 -4.05
CA GLY A 451 -22.72 -25.49 -3.60
C GLY A 451 -21.97 -26.07 -4.81
N GLY A 452 -20.73 -26.49 -4.58
CA GLY A 452 -19.97 -27.26 -5.56
C GLY A 452 -20.44 -28.71 -5.64
N ASP A 453 -20.23 -29.33 -6.80
CA ASP A 453 -20.52 -30.74 -7.02
C ASP A 453 -19.56 -31.63 -6.24
N GLY A 454 -20.00 -32.86 -5.92
CA GLY A 454 -19.13 -33.87 -5.34
C GLY A 454 -18.05 -34.32 -6.33
N GLY A 455 -16.83 -34.54 -5.85
CA GLY A 455 -15.76 -35.07 -6.69
C GLY A 455 -16.03 -36.51 -7.11
N ASN A 456 -15.72 -36.87 -8.36
CA ASN A 456 -15.86 -38.25 -8.81
C ASN A 456 -14.93 -39.20 -8.03
N GLY A 457 -15.34 -40.45 -7.85
CA GLY A 457 -14.42 -41.47 -7.35
C GLY A 457 -13.27 -41.74 -8.31
N GLY A 458 -12.11 -42.15 -7.78
CA GLY A 458 -10.99 -42.56 -8.62
C GLY A 458 -11.33 -43.81 -9.45
N ALA A 459 -10.82 -43.87 -10.67
CA ALA A 459 -11.00 -45.02 -11.55
C ALA A 459 -10.31 -46.27 -10.96
N ALA A 460 -10.97 -47.42 -11.03
CA ALA A 460 -10.41 -48.71 -10.64
C ALA A 460 -9.25 -49.13 -11.55
N PHE A 461 -8.18 -49.69 -10.97
CA PHE A 461 -7.18 -50.41 -11.75
C PHE A 461 -7.62 -51.86 -11.92
N VAL A 462 -7.81 -52.28 -13.17
CA VAL A 462 -8.17 -53.65 -13.51
C VAL A 462 -6.97 -54.29 -14.22
N PRO A 463 -6.10 -55.05 -13.51
CA PRO A 463 -5.08 -55.83 -14.19
C PRO A 463 -5.74 -56.97 -14.98
N PRO A 464 -5.13 -57.47 -16.07
CA PRO A 464 -5.76 -58.43 -16.98
C PRO A 464 -6.13 -59.81 -16.38
N ALA A 465 -5.82 -60.09 -15.10
CA ALA A 465 -5.96 -61.44 -14.53
C ALA A 465 -6.32 -61.52 -13.02
N ALA A 466 -6.71 -60.43 -12.34
CA ALA A 466 -7.09 -60.49 -10.92
C ALA A 466 -8.41 -59.76 -10.63
N SER A 467 -9.12 -60.17 -9.58
CA SER A 467 -10.35 -59.55 -9.08
C SER A 467 -10.15 -58.04 -8.94
N GLY A 468 -10.88 -57.26 -9.75
CA GLY A 468 -10.72 -55.80 -9.82
C GLY A 468 -10.90 -55.13 -8.47
N ILE A 469 -10.05 -54.16 -8.17
CA ILE A 469 -10.20 -53.32 -6.97
C ILE A 469 -11.32 -52.31 -7.25
N ALA A 470 -12.27 -52.15 -6.32
CA ALA A 470 -13.41 -51.25 -6.50
C ALA A 470 -12.97 -49.80 -6.78
N GLY A 471 -13.74 -49.09 -7.62
CA GLY A 471 -13.55 -47.64 -7.82
C GLY A 471 -13.87 -46.85 -6.55
N GLY A 472 -13.32 -45.63 -6.44
CA GLY A 472 -13.60 -44.76 -5.30
C GLY A 472 -15.08 -44.36 -5.24
N ALA A 473 -15.59 -44.05 -4.04
CA ALA A 473 -16.89 -43.41 -3.91
C ALA A 473 -16.82 -41.95 -4.38
N GLY A 474 -17.90 -41.43 -4.98
CA GLY A 474 -18.03 -40.00 -5.24
C GLY A 474 -18.27 -39.21 -3.96
N GLY A 475 -17.87 -37.93 -3.95
CA GLY A 475 -18.15 -37.01 -2.85
C GLY A 475 -19.62 -36.57 -2.82
N ALA A 476 -20.08 -36.09 -1.66
CA ALA A 476 -21.37 -35.39 -1.57
C ALA A 476 -21.26 -33.98 -2.19
N GLY A 477 -22.32 -33.50 -2.84
CA GLY A 477 -22.40 -32.09 -3.26
C GLY A 477 -22.55 -31.16 -2.05
N GLY A 478 -22.14 -29.91 -2.20
CA GLY A 478 -22.27 -28.89 -1.17
C GLY A 478 -23.66 -28.29 -1.09
N ALA A 479 -23.99 -27.69 0.07
CA ALA A 479 -25.22 -26.93 0.25
C ALA A 479 -25.10 -25.54 -0.40
N GLY A 480 -26.11 -25.12 -1.17
CA GLY A 480 -26.18 -23.80 -1.80
C GLY A 480 -26.87 -22.75 -0.94
#